data_AF-A0A974I590-F1
#
_entry.id   AF-A0A974I590-F1
#
_cell.length_a   1.000
_cell.length_b   1.000
_cell.length_c   1.000
_cell.angle_alpha   90.00
_cell.angle_beta   90.00
_cell.angle_gamma   90.00
#
_symmetry.space_group_name_H-M   'P 1'
#
loop_
_entity.id
_entity.type
_entity.pdbx_description
1 polymer ?
#
loop_
_entity_poly.entity_id
_entity_poly.type
_entity_poly.pdbx_seq_one_letter_code
_entity_poly.pdbx_strand_id
1 'polypeptide(L)'
;MSVGIHLTTTSLLITHIPDSSLVPLSCSSGSEECPPVLSCLYIGISVVALPLNILVVWAIWPQVRGSYGLSVFVISLLLASLMESAVLAFGAAYTSGILKLGSLACSIVFVIPGFTRRIATTFVVCMFVLRYLAVAHPIKYRKFCLGWIRWLISLFVWLIAIVLSIVETYLITGKTNLCFPDYNMEPETAILDLLFSFLFGLIPLVILTTFWVLICCALKNSPSVTTGQQTRIRTLLMLVVLGFALFFGPINGIQGYQSILLLFGQSPSLLKKDLLLPYQILFTLNGFSLILPPLFYAYSCGEVKERLKGLFSKCNRDACE
;
A
#
# COMPACT_ATOMS: atom_id res chain seq x y z
N MET A 1 -64.41 -43.40 3.33
CA MET A 1 -64.04 -41.99 3.16
C MET A 1 -62.61 -41.84 3.66
N SER A 2 -61.66 -41.92 2.73
CA SER A 2 -60.22 -41.71 2.95
C SER A 2 -59.78 -40.52 2.11
N VAL A 3 -58.71 -39.88 2.55
CA VAL A 3 -57.73 -38.97 1.90
C VAL A 3 -57.42 -37.90 2.96
N GLY A 4 -56.22 -37.73 3.52
CA GLY A 4 -54.87 -38.00 3.02
C GLY A 4 -54.17 -36.65 2.83
N ILE A 5 -53.37 -36.20 3.81
CA ILE A 5 -52.51 -35.01 3.67
C ILE A 5 -51.06 -35.45 3.94
N HIS A 6 -50.31 -35.61 2.86
CA HIS A 6 -48.85 -35.65 2.83
C HIS A 6 -48.39 -34.38 2.10
N LEU A 7 -47.54 -33.56 2.73
CA LEU A 7 -46.74 -32.57 2.02
C LEU A 7 -45.33 -33.13 1.84
N THR A 8 -44.98 -33.39 0.59
CA THR A 8 -43.61 -33.66 0.11
C THR A 8 -43.25 -32.67 -0.99
N THR A 9 -42.12 -32.01 -0.79
CA THR A 9 -41.04 -31.57 -1.69
C THR A 9 -41.17 -31.71 -3.23
N THR A 10 -40.44 -30.78 -3.90
CA THR A 10 -40.13 -30.64 -5.36
C THR A 10 -41.14 -29.79 -6.15
N SER A 11 -40.80 -28.87 -7.07
CA SER A 11 -39.59 -28.65 -7.89
C SER A 11 -39.66 -27.28 -8.61
N LEU A 12 -38.48 -26.66 -8.82
CA LEU A 12 -38.00 -25.91 -9.99
C LEU A 12 -38.98 -25.10 -10.89
N LEU A 13 -38.77 -23.79 -10.96
CA LEU A 13 -38.88 -23.04 -12.23
C LEU A 13 -37.76 -21.98 -12.30
N ILE A 14 -36.65 -22.35 -12.95
CA ILE A 14 -35.59 -21.43 -13.38
C ILE A 14 -36.05 -20.86 -14.73
N THR A 15 -36.43 -19.58 -14.75
CA THR A 15 -36.62 -18.85 -16.00
C THR A 15 -35.25 -18.47 -16.56
N HIS A 16 -34.91 -19.11 -17.67
CA HIS A 16 -33.82 -18.74 -18.58
C HIS A 16 -33.90 -17.26 -18.97
N ILE A 17 -32.81 -16.52 -18.77
CA ILE A 17 -32.53 -15.23 -19.42
C ILE A 17 -31.25 -15.45 -20.26
N PRO A 18 -31.21 -15.06 -21.54
CA PRO A 18 -30.12 -15.40 -22.44
C PRO A 18 -28.88 -14.54 -22.22
N ASP A 19 -27.72 -15.20 -22.34
CA ASP A 19 -26.39 -14.63 -22.28
C ASP A 19 -26.17 -13.49 -23.29
N SER A 20 -25.83 -12.31 -22.79
CA SER A 20 -25.03 -11.34 -23.54
C SER A 20 -24.26 -10.43 -22.59
N SER A 21 -22.92 -10.47 -22.71
CA SER A 21 -21.92 -9.52 -22.17
C SER A 21 -21.58 -9.53 -20.67
N LEU A 22 -21.33 -10.70 -20.08
CA LEU A 22 -20.47 -10.81 -18.89
C LEU A 22 -19.14 -11.44 -19.30
N VAL A 23 -18.10 -10.61 -19.39
CA VAL A 23 -16.70 -11.04 -19.57
C VAL A 23 -16.38 -12.09 -18.51
N PRO A 24 -15.91 -13.30 -18.87
CA PRO A 24 -15.61 -14.33 -17.89
C PRO A 24 -14.30 -13.98 -17.17
N LEU A 25 -14.40 -13.20 -16.08
CA LEU A 25 -13.30 -12.93 -15.15
C LEU A 25 -13.13 -14.07 -14.13
N SER A 26 -13.08 -15.32 -14.60
CA SER A 26 -12.91 -16.49 -13.73
C SER A 26 -11.57 -17.16 -14.01
N CYS A 27 -10.63 -17.06 -13.06
CA CYS A 27 -9.41 -17.87 -13.07
C CYS A 27 -9.77 -19.31 -12.67
N SER A 28 -10.14 -20.14 -13.65
CA SER A 28 -10.24 -21.58 -13.45
C SER A 28 -8.87 -22.22 -13.64
N SER A 29 -8.53 -23.13 -12.74
CA SER A 29 -7.37 -24.01 -12.81
C SER A 29 -7.30 -24.70 -14.17
N GLY A 30 -6.29 -24.38 -14.99
CA GLY A 30 -6.02 -25.07 -16.26
C GLY A 30 -5.50 -24.19 -17.40
N SER A 31 -5.66 -22.87 -17.34
CA SER A 31 -5.10 -21.94 -18.33
C SER A 31 -4.81 -20.60 -17.65
N GLU A 32 -3.54 -20.39 -17.31
CA GLU A 32 -3.02 -19.27 -16.52
C GLU A 32 -3.00 -17.95 -17.30
N GLU A 33 -4.15 -17.32 -17.51
CA GLU A 33 -4.19 -15.92 -17.96
C GLU A 33 -4.96 -15.09 -16.93
N CYS A 34 -4.21 -14.29 -16.16
CA CYS A 34 -4.77 -13.16 -15.42
C CYS A 34 -5.44 -12.22 -16.45
N PRO A 35 -6.56 -11.54 -16.14
CA PRO A 35 -7.17 -10.65 -17.11
C PRO A 35 -6.13 -9.64 -17.63
N PRO A 36 -5.90 -9.55 -18.95
CA PRO A 36 -4.79 -8.77 -19.50
C PRO A 36 -4.80 -7.31 -19.03
N VAL A 37 -5.99 -6.80 -18.71
CA VAL A 37 -6.22 -5.45 -18.15
C VAL A 37 -5.47 -5.22 -16.83
N LEU A 38 -5.47 -6.18 -15.90
CA LEU A 38 -4.88 -5.99 -14.57
C LEU A 38 -3.34 -5.95 -14.66
N SER A 39 -2.77 -6.85 -15.47
CA SER A 39 -1.34 -6.86 -15.76
C SER A 39 -0.89 -5.58 -16.48
N CYS A 40 -1.69 -5.07 -17.42
CA CYS A 40 -1.44 -3.76 -18.05
C CYS A 40 -1.44 -2.61 -17.04
N LEU A 41 -2.37 -2.62 -16.06
CA LEU A 41 -2.41 -1.60 -15.01
C LEU A 41 -1.17 -1.66 -14.11
N TYR A 42 -0.72 -2.85 -13.70
CA TYR A 42 0.50 -3.00 -12.91
C TYR A 42 1.74 -2.49 -13.66
N ILE A 43 1.87 -2.84 -14.94
CA ILE A 43 2.97 -2.32 -15.79
C ILE A 43 2.89 -0.79 -15.90
N GLY A 44 1.70 -0.25 -16.17
CA GLY A 44 1.49 1.20 -16.28
C GLY A 44 1.87 1.94 -15.00
N ILE A 45 1.44 1.43 -13.84
CA ILE A 45 1.81 1.98 -12.52
C ILE A 45 3.33 1.95 -12.35
N SER A 46 3.98 0.80 -12.62
CA SER A 46 5.43 0.66 -12.47
C SER A 46 6.23 1.59 -13.38
N VAL A 47 5.84 1.72 -14.65
CA VAL A 47 6.50 2.58 -15.64
C VAL A 47 6.45 4.05 -15.22
N VAL A 48 5.40 4.48 -14.53
CA VAL A 48 5.27 5.85 -14.01
C VAL A 48 5.97 6.00 -12.66
N ALA A 49 5.77 5.06 -11.73
CA ALA A 49 6.24 5.16 -10.36
C ALA A 49 7.78 5.03 -10.26
N LEU A 50 8.41 4.11 -11.00
CA LEU A 50 9.86 3.92 -10.96
C LEU A 50 10.65 5.20 -11.28
N PRO A 51 10.48 5.83 -12.46
CA PRO A 51 11.26 7.02 -12.80
C PRO A 51 10.95 8.20 -11.87
N LEU A 52 9.70 8.40 -11.48
CA LEU A 52 9.32 9.48 -10.56
C LEU A 52 9.97 9.31 -9.18
N ASN A 53 9.94 8.11 -8.61
CA ASN A 53 10.54 7.87 -7.30
C ASN A 53 12.08 7.97 -7.37
N ILE A 54 12.74 7.46 -8.42
CA ILE A 54 14.20 7.62 -8.63
C ILE A 54 14.57 9.10 -8.70
N LEU A 55 13.83 9.88 -9.49
CA LEU A 55 14.08 11.31 -9.66
C LEU A 55 13.98 12.06 -8.33
N VAL A 56 12.97 11.74 -7.51
CA VAL A 56 12.79 12.38 -6.21
C VAL A 56 13.86 11.93 -5.21
N VAL A 57 14.26 10.65 -5.21
CA VAL A 57 15.39 10.14 -4.42
C VAL A 57 16.66 10.94 -4.71
N TRP A 58 16.98 11.14 -5.99
CA TRP A 58 18.12 11.95 -6.39
C TRP A 58 18.01 13.40 -5.90
N ALA A 59 16.83 14.01 -6.05
CA ALA A 59 16.61 15.40 -5.66
C ALA A 59 16.67 15.63 -4.13
N ILE A 60 16.20 14.67 -3.32
CA ILE A 60 16.23 14.76 -1.85
C ILE A 60 17.57 14.32 -1.25
N TRP A 61 18.44 13.65 -2.01
CA TRP A 61 19.68 13.08 -1.49
C TRP A 61 20.56 14.06 -0.68
N PRO A 62 20.74 15.33 -1.11
CA PRO A 62 21.49 16.31 -0.31
C PRO A 62 20.82 16.64 1.04
N GLN A 63 19.47 16.63 1.08
CA GLN A 63 18.73 16.85 2.32
C GLN A 63 18.84 15.65 3.28
N VAL A 64 19.00 14.44 2.76
CA VAL A 64 19.30 13.23 3.55
C VAL A 64 20.69 13.33 4.16
N ARG A 65 21.71 13.68 3.36
CA ARG A 65 23.09 13.86 3.84
C ARG A 65 23.20 14.92 4.93
N GLY A 66 22.50 16.04 4.76
CA GLY A 66 22.45 17.10 5.77
C GLY A 66 21.52 16.82 6.96
N SER A 67 20.92 15.63 7.05
CA SER A 67 19.99 15.24 8.11
C SER A 67 18.83 16.24 8.33
N TYR A 68 18.28 16.79 7.26
CA TYR A 68 17.23 17.81 7.33
C TYR A 68 15.84 17.21 7.61
N GLY A 69 15.22 17.65 8.72
CA GLY A 69 13.78 17.48 8.96
C GLY A 69 13.28 16.03 8.87
N LEU A 70 12.47 15.73 7.84
CA LEU A 70 11.84 14.43 7.59
C LEU A 70 12.51 13.62 6.46
N SER A 71 13.67 14.07 5.95
CA SER A 71 14.28 13.51 4.74
C SER A 71 14.54 12.00 4.83
N VAL A 72 14.95 11.49 6.00
CA VAL A 72 15.17 10.05 6.27
C VAL A 72 13.89 9.22 6.14
N PHE A 73 12.74 9.77 6.53
CA PHE A 73 11.46 9.05 6.42
C PHE A 73 10.94 9.10 4.99
N VAL A 74 11.09 10.25 4.32
CA VAL A 74 10.73 10.41 2.91
C VAL A 74 11.55 9.48 2.03
N ILE A 75 12.88 9.39 2.21
CA ILE A 75 13.71 8.47 1.42
C ILE A 75 13.34 7.01 1.67
N SER A 76 12.93 6.66 2.89
CA SER A 76 12.47 5.30 3.21
C SER A 76 11.15 4.97 2.49
N LEU A 77 10.22 5.92 2.40
CA LEU A 77 8.98 5.78 1.62
C LEU A 77 9.24 5.62 0.12
N LEU A 78 10.17 6.42 -0.42
CA LEU A 78 10.57 6.33 -1.83
C LEU A 78 11.21 4.97 -2.13
N LEU A 79 12.08 4.48 -1.24
CA LEU A 79 12.72 3.17 -1.40
C LEU A 79 11.69 2.03 -1.36
N ALA A 80 10.75 2.06 -0.41
CA ALA A 80 9.64 1.10 -0.38
C ALA A 80 8.81 1.15 -1.68
N SER A 81 8.54 2.35 -2.18
CA SER A 81 7.80 2.54 -3.43
C SER A 81 8.56 1.98 -4.64
N LEU A 82 9.88 2.13 -4.69
CA LEU A 82 10.73 1.54 -5.73
C LEU A 82 10.74 0.01 -5.68
N MET A 83 10.84 -0.57 -4.48
CA MET A 83 10.80 -2.02 -4.30
C MET A 83 9.48 -2.62 -4.80
N GLU A 84 8.35 -2.01 -4.42
CA GLU A 84 7.03 -2.47 -4.86
C GLU A 84 6.82 -2.25 -6.37
N SER A 85 7.22 -1.10 -6.90
CA SER A 85 7.11 -0.80 -8.34
C SER A 85 7.90 -1.80 -9.18
N ALA A 86 9.10 -2.20 -8.73
CA ALA A 86 9.89 -3.21 -9.41
C ALA A 86 9.19 -4.57 -9.36
N VAL A 87 8.68 -4.97 -8.19
CA VAL A 87 7.96 -6.23 -8.03
C VAL A 87 6.68 -6.30 -8.84
N LEU A 88 5.91 -5.21 -8.95
CA LEU A 88 4.74 -5.15 -9.82
C LEU A 88 5.11 -5.39 -11.30
N ALA A 89 6.23 -4.83 -11.77
CA ALA A 89 6.71 -5.06 -13.13
C ALA A 89 7.14 -6.52 -13.35
N PHE A 90 7.90 -7.10 -12.41
CA PHE A 90 8.30 -8.50 -12.46
C PHE A 90 7.11 -9.45 -12.37
N GLY A 91 6.15 -9.17 -11.48
CA GLY A 91 4.93 -9.94 -11.31
C GLY A 91 4.08 -9.92 -12.56
N ALA A 92 3.90 -8.75 -13.20
CA ALA A 92 3.19 -8.64 -14.46
C ALA A 92 3.87 -9.44 -15.58
N ALA A 93 5.20 -9.29 -15.74
CA ALA A 93 5.97 -10.04 -16.74
C ALA A 93 5.90 -11.57 -16.52
N TYR A 94 5.87 -12.01 -15.26
CA TYR A 94 5.67 -13.41 -14.90
C TYR A 94 4.26 -13.90 -15.26
N THR A 95 3.21 -13.16 -14.88
CA THR A 95 1.82 -13.53 -15.20
C THR A 95 1.50 -13.53 -16.69
N SER A 96 2.25 -12.74 -17.48
CA SER A 96 2.11 -12.71 -18.95
C SER A 96 2.92 -13.81 -19.65
N GLY A 97 3.58 -14.71 -18.91
CA GLY A 97 4.41 -15.78 -19.47
C GLY A 97 5.72 -15.31 -20.12
N ILE A 98 6.06 -14.02 -20.03
CA ILE A 98 7.27 -13.42 -20.63
C ILE A 98 8.52 -13.84 -19.84
N LEU A 99 8.41 -13.91 -18.50
CA LEU A 99 9.50 -14.24 -17.61
C LEU A 99 9.17 -15.49 -16.79
N LYS A 100 10.10 -16.44 -16.71
CA LYS A 100 10.02 -17.56 -15.77
C LYS A 100 10.76 -17.20 -14.48
N LEU A 101 10.04 -17.17 -13.36
CA LEU A 101 10.64 -16.95 -12.03
C LEU A 101 10.99 -18.28 -11.38
N GLY A 102 12.17 -18.34 -10.75
CA GLY A 102 12.48 -19.42 -9.81
C GLY A 102 11.64 -19.29 -8.53
N SER A 103 11.58 -20.35 -7.72
CA SER A 103 10.76 -20.40 -6.49
C SER A 103 11.02 -19.22 -5.55
N LEU A 104 12.29 -18.90 -5.28
CA LEU A 104 12.67 -17.78 -4.42
C LEU A 104 12.23 -16.42 -4.97
N ALA A 105 12.43 -16.19 -6.27
CA ALA A 105 12.06 -14.92 -6.91
C ALA A 105 10.53 -14.74 -6.93
N CYS A 106 9.81 -15.83 -7.12
CA CYS A 106 8.36 -15.86 -7.06
C CYS A 106 7.82 -15.54 -5.65
N SER A 107 8.38 -16.16 -4.60
CA SER A 107 7.98 -15.83 -3.22
C SER A 107 8.23 -14.35 -2.88
N ILE A 108 9.35 -13.78 -3.34
CA ILE A 108 9.64 -12.35 -3.16
C ILE A 108 8.56 -11.47 -3.79
N VAL A 109 8.05 -11.82 -4.98
CA VAL A 109 7.00 -11.06 -5.66
C VAL A 109 5.71 -10.98 -4.82
N PHE A 110 5.37 -12.03 -4.08
CA PHE A 110 4.18 -12.04 -3.22
C PHE A 110 4.39 -11.33 -1.88
N VAL A 111 5.58 -11.42 -1.29
CA VAL A 111 5.87 -10.90 0.06
C VAL A 111 6.12 -9.38 0.04
N ILE A 112 6.79 -8.88 -0.98
CA ILE A 112 7.21 -7.48 -1.05
C ILE A 112 6.05 -6.48 -0.94
N PRO A 113 4.89 -6.64 -1.62
CA PRO A 113 3.79 -5.70 -1.50
C PRO A 113 3.24 -5.55 -0.06
N GLY A 114 3.17 -6.65 0.70
CA GLY A 114 2.79 -6.59 2.12
C GLY A 114 3.85 -5.87 2.95
N PHE A 115 5.12 -6.21 2.71
CA PHE A 115 6.27 -5.59 3.36
C PHE A 115 6.37 -4.08 3.15
N THR A 116 6.27 -3.61 1.90
CA THR A 116 6.35 -2.20 1.52
C THR A 116 5.16 -1.42 2.07
N ARG A 117 3.96 -2.00 2.07
CA ARG A 117 2.76 -1.39 2.67
C ARG A 117 2.90 -1.17 4.17
N ARG A 118 3.47 -2.14 4.91
CA ARG A 118 3.76 -2.01 6.35
C ARG A 118 4.78 -0.90 6.63
N ILE A 119 5.84 -0.85 5.83
CA ILE A 119 6.86 0.21 5.90
C ILE A 119 6.22 1.58 5.64
N ALA A 120 5.45 1.69 4.55
CA ALA A 120 4.82 2.93 4.14
C ALA A 120 3.91 3.49 5.23
N THR A 121 3.04 2.63 5.77
CA THR A 121 2.12 2.97 6.85
C THR A 121 2.86 3.49 8.09
N THR A 122 3.90 2.76 8.52
CA THR A 122 4.65 3.11 9.73
C THR A 122 5.36 4.45 9.58
N PHE A 123 6.03 4.69 8.44
CA PHE A 123 6.72 5.96 8.20
C PHE A 123 5.74 7.14 8.08
N VAL A 124 4.57 6.96 7.46
CA VAL A 124 3.55 8.02 7.39
C VAL A 124 3.06 8.40 8.80
N VAL A 125 2.82 7.42 9.67
CA VAL A 125 2.50 7.68 11.09
C VAL A 125 3.65 8.42 11.79
N CYS A 126 4.90 7.97 11.65
CA CYS A 126 6.05 8.65 12.22
C CYS A 126 6.18 10.10 11.73
N MET A 127 5.91 10.36 10.45
CA MET A 127 5.90 11.71 9.89
C MET A 127 4.81 12.58 10.53
N PHE A 128 3.60 12.08 10.76
CA PHE A 128 2.53 12.82 11.43
C PHE A 128 2.90 13.15 12.89
N VAL A 129 3.45 12.20 13.62
CA VAL A 129 3.92 12.41 15.00
C VAL A 129 5.00 13.50 15.04
N LEU A 130 6.00 13.42 14.14
CA LEU A 130 7.05 14.44 14.06
C LEU A 130 6.52 15.81 13.65
N ARG A 131 5.55 15.86 12.74
CA ARG A 131 4.89 17.12 12.35
C ARG A 131 4.14 17.74 13.53
N TYR A 132 3.42 16.94 14.30
CA TYR A 132 2.78 17.42 15.52
C TYR A 132 3.78 17.94 16.54
N LEU A 133 4.86 17.20 16.80
CA LEU A 133 5.93 17.66 17.70
C LEU A 133 6.54 18.98 17.22
N ALA A 134 6.77 19.14 15.92
CA ALA A 134 7.33 20.38 15.37
C ALA A 134 6.43 21.60 15.60
N VAL A 135 5.10 21.43 15.51
CA VAL A 135 4.13 22.52 15.65
C VAL A 135 3.77 22.77 17.12
N ALA A 136 3.40 21.72 17.87
CA ALA A 136 2.88 21.85 19.23
C ALA A 136 3.97 21.88 20.30
N HIS A 137 5.14 21.28 20.05
CA HIS A 137 6.19 21.08 21.05
C HIS A 137 7.61 21.29 20.47
N PRO A 138 7.95 22.50 19.98
CA PRO A 138 9.21 22.76 19.26
C PRO A 138 10.46 22.42 20.07
N ILE A 139 10.43 22.58 21.40
CA ILE A 139 11.55 22.18 22.29
C ILE A 139 11.75 20.66 22.28
N LYS A 140 10.66 19.87 22.34
CA LYS A 140 10.72 18.41 22.26
C LYS A 140 11.17 17.98 20.86
N TYR A 141 10.65 18.62 19.82
CA TYR A 141 11.07 18.37 18.44
C TYR A 141 12.58 18.57 18.25
N ARG A 142 13.16 19.63 18.80
CA ARG A 142 14.62 19.87 18.72
C ARG A 142 15.43 18.75 19.39
N LYS A 143 14.97 18.23 20.53
CA LYS A 143 15.62 17.09 21.21
C LYS A 143 15.49 15.79 20.41
N PHE A 144 14.31 15.53 19.85
CA PHE A 144 14.03 14.35 19.03
C PHE A 144 14.71 14.41 17.64
N CYS A 145 15.10 15.61 17.19
CA CYS A 145 15.79 15.88 15.93
C CYS A 145 17.32 15.76 16.00
N LEU A 146 17.89 15.23 17.09
CA LEU A 146 19.28 14.76 17.03
C LEU A 146 19.37 13.76 15.87
N GLY A 147 20.15 14.09 14.82
CA GLY A 147 20.02 13.47 13.50
C GLY A 147 20.04 11.94 13.50
N TRP A 148 20.77 11.34 14.42
CA TRP A 148 20.91 9.89 14.60
C TRP A 148 19.61 9.19 15.05
N ILE A 149 18.73 9.86 15.82
CA ILE A 149 17.47 9.25 16.30
C ILE A 149 16.56 8.89 15.12
N ARG A 150 16.48 9.74 14.08
CA ARG A 150 15.68 9.45 12.88
C ARG A 150 16.21 8.25 12.11
N TRP A 151 17.53 8.08 12.05
CA TRP A 151 18.15 6.91 11.44
C TRP A 151 17.88 5.64 12.23
N LEU A 152 17.95 5.70 13.57
CA LEU A 152 17.59 4.57 14.43
C LEU A 152 16.12 4.16 14.28
N ILE A 153 15.20 5.13 14.25
CA ILE A 153 13.77 4.84 14.00
C ILE A 153 13.61 4.19 12.64
N SER A 154 14.25 4.72 11.60
CA SER A 154 14.18 4.13 10.26
C SER A 154 14.69 2.68 10.27
N LEU A 155 15.88 2.45 10.80
CA LEU A 155 16.47 1.11 10.92
C LEU A 155 15.54 0.15 11.67
N PHE A 156 14.98 0.58 12.80
CA PHE A 156 14.05 -0.22 13.59
C PHE A 156 12.78 -0.59 12.82
N VAL A 157 12.18 0.35 12.09
CA VAL A 157 11.01 0.10 11.24
C VAL A 157 11.32 -0.92 10.15
N TRP A 158 12.48 -0.79 9.49
CA TRP A 158 12.93 -1.76 8.49
C TRP A 158 13.10 -3.16 9.08
N LEU A 159 13.79 -3.28 10.21
CA LEU A 159 14.03 -4.57 10.87
C LEU A 159 12.72 -5.25 11.32
N ILE A 160 11.79 -4.50 11.93
CA ILE A 160 10.48 -5.06 12.31
C ILE A 160 9.72 -5.53 11.08
N ALA A 161 9.67 -4.71 10.02
CA ALA A 161 8.96 -5.08 8.80
C ALA A 161 9.55 -6.36 8.19
N ILE A 162 10.88 -6.52 8.21
CA ILE A 162 11.55 -7.75 7.76
C ILE A 162 11.11 -8.94 8.62
N VAL A 163 11.18 -8.83 9.95
CA VAL A 163 10.79 -9.92 10.86
C VAL A 163 9.34 -10.33 10.64
N LEU A 164 8.42 -9.37 10.58
CA LEU A 164 7.00 -9.63 10.34
C LEU A 164 6.76 -10.33 9.00
N SER A 165 7.50 -9.94 7.96
CA SER A 165 7.38 -10.56 6.63
C SER A 165 7.92 -11.98 6.60
N ILE A 166 8.99 -12.27 7.34
CA ILE A 166 9.54 -13.63 7.48
C ILE A 166 8.53 -14.53 8.18
N VAL A 167 7.90 -14.04 9.26
CA VAL A 167 6.87 -14.79 10.01
C VAL A 167 5.66 -15.07 9.11
N GLU A 168 5.14 -14.05 8.43
CA GLU A 168 4.05 -14.18 7.46
C GLU A 168 4.37 -15.22 6.37
N THR A 169 5.56 -15.14 5.77
CA THR A 169 6.00 -16.08 4.73
C THR A 169 6.10 -17.50 5.27
N TYR A 170 6.58 -17.68 6.51
CA TYR A 170 6.72 -18.99 7.14
C TYR A 170 5.37 -19.66 7.36
N LEU A 171 4.36 -18.90 7.83
CA LEU A 171 3.00 -19.39 8.04
C LEU A 171 2.28 -19.69 6.73
N ILE A 172 2.58 -18.95 5.67
CA ILE A 172 1.93 -19.12 4.36
C ILE A 172 2.50 -20.30 3.56
N THR A 173 3.83 -20.49 3.58
CA THR A 173 4.50 -21.46 2.68
C THR A 173 4.73 -22.84 3.28
N GLY A 174 4.40 -23.05 4.57
CA GLY A 174 4.44 -24.37 5.22
C GLY A 174 5.71 -25.16 4.91
N LYS A 175 6.88 -24.71 5.41
CA LYS A 175 8.21 -25.36 5.29
C LYS A 175 8.69 -25.79 3.87
N THR A 176 7.94 -25.53 2.80
CA THR A 176 8.26 -26.00 1.44
C THR A 176 8.36 -24.86 0.43
N ASN A 177 9.24 -25.05 -0.56
CA ASN A 177 9.59 -24.04 -1.58
C ASN A 177 8.52 -23.93 -2.67
N LEU A 178 7.31 -23.45 -2.36
CA LEU A 178 6.27 -23.27 -3.39
C LEU A 178 6.03 -21.79 -3.72
N CYS A 179 5.98 -21.55 -5.04
CA CYS A 179 5.80 -20.27 -5.72
C CYS A 179 4.35 -19.76 -5.64
N PHE A 180 3.41 -20.59 -5.18
CA PHE A 180 2.05 -20.15 -4.89
C PHE A 180 1.75 -20.49 -3.44
N PRO A 181 1.30 -19.50 -2.64
CA PRO A 181 0.70 -19.82 -1.36
C PRO A 181 -0.49 -20.74 -1.64
N ASP A 182 -0.43 -21.98 -1.13
CA ASP A 182 -1.62 -22.81 -1.14
C ASP A 182 -2.65 -22.06 -0.30
N TYR A 183 -3.74 -21.62 -0.93
CA TYR A 183 -4.72 -20.71 -0.32
C TYR A 183 -5.60 -21.45 0.72
N ASN A 184 -5.12 -22.58 1.21
CA ASN A 184 -5.58 -23.26 2.41
C ASN A 184 -5.00 -22.50 3.62
N MET A 185 -5.51 -21.28 3.82
CA MET A 185 -5.15 -20.43 4.96
C MET A 185 -5.43 -21.18 6.25
N GLU A 186 -4.37 -21.57 6.96
CA GLU A 186 -4.49 -22.09 8.32
C GLU A 186 -5.01 -20.99 9.29
N PRO A 187 -5.66 -21.37 10.41
CA PRO A 187 -6.17 -20.40 11.36
C PRO A 187 -5.11 -19.43 11.90
N GLU A 188 -3.87 -19.89 12.03
CA GLU A 188 -2.74 -19.06 12.49
C GLU A 188 -2.44 -17.92 11.51
N THR A 189 -2.45 -18.21 10.20
CA THR A 189 -2.25 -17.21 9.14
C THR A 189 -3.42 -16.23 9.11
N ALA A 190 -4.65 -16.69 9.28
CA ALA A 190 -5.82 -15.82 9.35
C ALA A 190 -5.77 -14.87 10.57
N ILE A 191 -5.28 -15.34 11.72
CA ILE A 191 -5.10 -14.48 12.90
C ILE A 191 -4.03 -13.40 12.62
N LEU A 192 -2.92 -13.78 12.00
CA LEU A 192 -1.84 -12.83 11.68
C LEU A 192 -2.31 -11.77 10.67
N ASP A 193 -3.00 -12.18 9.61
CA ASP A 193 -3.54 -11.28 8.60
C ASP A 193 -4.59 -10.32 9.19
N LEU A 194 -5.42 -10.81 10.11
CA LEU A 194 -6.36 -9.98 10.86
C LEU A 194 -5.62 -8.95 11.73
N LEU A 195 -4.58 -9.37 12.44
CA LEU A 195 -3.75 -8.47 13.24
C LEU A 195 -3.09 -7.40 12.36
N PHE A 196 -2.56 -7.77 11.20
CA PHE A 196 -1.98 -6.83 10.25
C PHE A 196 -2.99 -5.85 9.68
N SER A 197 -4.21 -6.30 9.38
CA SER A 197 -5.31 -5.43 8.95
C SER A 197 -5.60 -4.33 9.99
N PHE A 198 -5.59 -4.66 11.28
CA PHE A 198 -5.75 -3.67 12.34
C PHE A 198 -4.52 -2.79 12.52
N LEU A 199 -3.33 -3.38 12.66
CA LEU A 199 -2.08 -2.66 12.96
C LEU A 199 -1.60 -1.75 11.82
N PHE A 200 -1.85 -2.13 10.57
CA PHE A 200 -1.38 -1.42 9.39
C PHE A 200 -2.52 -0.86 8.52
N GLY A 201 -3.77 -1.00 8.95
CA GLY A 201 -4.94 -0.39 8.32
C GLY A 201 -5.71 0.51 9.27
N LEU A 202 -6.53 -0.08 10.15
CA LEU A 202 -7.50 0.66 10.96
C LEU A 202 -6.83 1.57 12.01
N ILE A 203 -5.90 1.05 12.80
CA ILE A 203 -5.23 1.81 13.86
C ILE A 203 -4.46 3.00 13.28
N PRO A 204 -3.63 2.85 12.22
CA PRO A 204 -3.00 3.98 11.56
C PRO A 204 -3.97 5.02 11.07
N LEU A 205 -5.11 4.64 10.46
CA LEU A 205 -6.11 5.60 10.00
C LEU A 205 -6.65 6.47 11.16
N VAL A 206 -6.94 5.85 12.31
CA VAL A 206 -7.36 6.56 13.52
C VAL A 206 -6.26 7.49 14.02
N ILE A 207 -5.02 7.00 14.09
CA ILE A 207 -3.85 7.80 14.52
C ILE A 207 -3.67 9.00 13.58
N LEU A 208 -3.63 8.80 12.27
CA LEU A 208 -3.42 9.86 11.29
C LEU A 208 -4.50 10.93 11.37
N THR A 209 -5.77 10.51 11.50
CA THR A 209 -6.90 11.43 11.67
C THR A 209 -6.77 12.22 12.97
N THR A 210 -6.44 11.55 14.07
CA THR A 210 -6.26 12.19 15.38
C THR A 210 -5.12 13.22 15.33
N PHE A 211 -3.96 12.84 14.82
CA PHE A 211 -2.81 13.74 14.70
C PHE A 211 -3.09 14.89 13.73
N TRP A 212 -3.84 14.66 12.65
CA TRP A 212 -4.28 15.73 11.76
C TRP A 212 -5.13 16.79 12.51
N VAL A 213 -6.10 16.36 13.30
CA VAL A 213 -6.93 17.26 14.13
C VAL A 213 -6.06 18.01 15.15
N LEU A 214 -5.18 17.31 15.85
CA LEU A 214 -4.26 17.90 16.84
C LEU A 214 -3.34 18.95 16.20
N ILE A 215 -2.80 18.68 15.00
CA ILE A 215 -1.99 19.63 14.24
C ILE A 215 -2.82 20.84 13.82
N CYS A 216 -4.06 20.64 13.36
CA CYS A 216 -4.95 21.74 13.02
C CYS A 216 -5.19 22.68 14.20
N CYS A 217 -5.46 22.12 15.39
CA CYS A 217 -5.62 22.87 16.62
C CYS A 217 -4.34 23.61 17.03
N ALA A 218 -3.19 22.93 17.00
CA ALA A 218 -1.90 23.53 17.35
C ALA A 218 -1.52 24.68 16.40
N LEU A 219 -1.81 24.55 15.10
CA LEU A 219 -1.57 25.61 14.11
C LEU A 219 -2.43 26.87 14.37
N LYS A 220 -3.69 26.71 14.81
CA LYS A 220 -4.54 27.87 15.15
C LYS A 220 -3.94 28.72 16.26
N ASN A 221 -3.26 28.08 17.19
CA ASN A 221 -2.68 28.72 18.38
C ASN A 221 -1.23 29.16 18.17
N SER A 222 -0.67 29.02 16.97
CA SER A 222 0.74 29.32 16.68
C SER A 222 0.89 30.66 15.97
N PRO A 223 1.30 31.75 16.65
CA PRO A 223 1.46 33.07 16.04
C PRO A 223 2.63 33.15 15.03
N SER A 224 3.53 32.16 15.05
CA SER A 224 4.75 32.11 14.23
C SER A 224 4.54 31.57 12.80
N VAL A 225 3.34 31.07 12.46
CA VAL A 225 3.07 30.45 11.14
C VAL A 225 2.01 31.27 10.41
N THR A 226 2.34 31.75 9.20
CA THR A 226 1.42 32.57 8.40
C THR A 226 0.16 31.80 8.03
N THR A 227 -0.97 32.50 7.87
CA THR A 227 -2.26 31.89 7.49
C THR A 227 -2.15 31.04 6.23
N GLY A 228 -1.42 31.51 5.21
CA GLY A 228 -1.16 30.75 3.98
C GLY A 228 -0.37 29.46 4.20
N GLN A 229 0.64 29.48 5.07
CA GLN A 229 1.40 28.29 5.44
C GLN A 229 0.56 27.30 6.26
N GLN A 230 -0.28 27.78 7.17
CA GLN A 230 -1.21 26.93 7.93
C GLN A 230 -2.16 26.19 6.98
N THR A 231 -2.80 26.90 6.05
CA THR A 231 -3.72 26.30 5.08
C THR A 231 -3.01 25.24 4.25
N ARG A 232 -1.80 25.54 3.73
CA ARG A 232 -1.01 24.58 2.96
C ARG A 232 -0.68 23.31 3.76
N ILE A 233 -0.24 23.45 5.01
CA ILE A 233 0.07 22.30 5.88
C ILE A 233 -1.19 21.47 6.15
N ARG A 234 -2.31 22.11 6.49
CA ARG A 234 -3.58 21.43 6.75
C ARG A 234 -4.07 20.66 5.54
N THR A 235 -4.05 21.28 4.36
CA THR A 235 -4.46 20.64 3.10
C THR A 235 -3.56 19.47 2.76
N LEU A 236 -2.24 19.60 2.89
CA LEU A 236 -1.32 18.51 2.60
C LEU A 236 -1.54 17.31 3.51
N LEU A 237 -1.69 17.54 4.82
CA LEU A 237 -1.94 16.47 5.78
C LEU A 237 -3.32 15.84 5.54
N MET A 238 -4.35 16.63 5.23
CA MET A 238 -5.66 16.09 4.83
C MET A 238 -5.56 15.15 3.63
N LEU A 239 -4.86 15.57 2.58
CA LEU A 239 -4.68 14.76 1.38
C LEU A 239 -3.95 13.44 1.69
N VAL A 240 -3.01 13.44 2.64
CA VAL A 240 -2.35 12.21 3.08
C VAL A 240 -3.31 11.30 3.87
N VAL A 241 -4.15 11.85 4.76
CA VAL A 241 -5.18 11.06 5.48
C VAL A 241 -6.18 10.45 4.50
N LEU A 242 -6.70 11.24 3.57
CA LEU A 242 -7.64 10.78 2.55
C LEU A 242 -7.00 9.77 1.60
N GLY A 243 -5.75 10.01 1.19
CA GLY A 243 -4.99 9.05 0.39
C GLY A 243 -4.76 7.73 1.12
N PHE A 244 -4.44 7.77 2.42
CA PHE A 244 -4.33 6.55 3.22
C PHE A 244 -5.67 5.81 3.30
N ALA A 245 -6.77 6.51 3.59
CA ALA A 245 -8.11 5.94 3.64
C ALA A 245 -8.53 5.32 2.31
N LEU A 246 -8.17 5.93 1.18
CA LEU A 246 -8.53 5.47 -0.16
C LEU A 246 -7.65 4.32 -0.66
N PHE A 247 -6.34 4.41 -0.48
CA PHE A 247 -5.39 3.48 -1.09
C PHE A 247 -4.94 2.35 -0.16
N PHE A 248 -4.91 2.57 1.16
CA PHE A 248 -4.50 1.55 2.14
C PHE A 248 -5.71 0.95 2.86
N GLY A 249 -6.75 1.74 3.12
CA GLY A 249 -7.96 1.30 3.82
C GLY A 249 -8.61 0.07 3.19
N PRO A 250 -8.96 0.08 1.88
CA PRO A 250 -9.71 -1.01 1.27
C PRO A 250 -8.94 -2.34 1.26
N ILE A 251 -7.64 -2.32 0.92
CA ILE A 251 -6.83 -3.55 0.86
C ILE A 251 -6.68 -4.19 2.24
N ASN A 252 -6.43 -3.40 3.30
CA ASN A 252 -6.40 -3.93 4.66
C ASN A 252 -7.79 -4.40 5.11
N GLY A 253 -8.85 -3.69 4.72
CA GLY A 253 -10.22 -4.03 5.06
C GLY A 253 -10.65 -5.39 4.49
N ILE A 254 -10.38 -5.65 3.21
CA ILE A 254 -10.72 -6.94 2.60
C ILE A 254 -9.89 -8.09 3.17
N GLN A 255 -8.61 -7.87 3.48
CA GLN A 255 -7.76 -8.87 4.14
C GLN A 255 -8.30 -9.22 5.53
N GLY A 256 -8.70 -8.23 6.32
CA GLY A 256 -9.32 -8.43 7.62
C GLY A 256 -10.67 -9.15 7.51
N TYR A 257 -11.50 -8.77 6.54
CA TYR A 257 -12.79 -9.41 6.28
C TYR A 257 -12.64 -10.89 5.91
N GLN A 258 -11.74 -11.21 4.99
CA GLN A 258 -11.41 -12.58 4.62
C GLN A 258 -10.94 -13.39 5.83
N SER A 259 -10.06 -12.81 6.65
CA SER A 259 -9.55 -13.45 7.86
C SER A 259 -10.66 -13.75 8.87
N ILE A 260 -11.58 -12.80 9.08
CA ILE A 260 -12.74 -12.98 9.96
C ILE A 260 -13.60 -14.15 9.47
N LEU A 261 -13.95 -14.18 8.18
CA LEU A 261 -14.78 -15.23 7.62
C LEU A 261 -14.15 -16.63 7.75
N LEU A 262 -12.84 -16.73 7.51
CA LEU A 262 -12.08 -17.97 7.72
C LEU A 262 -12.15 -18.44 9.18
N LEU A 263 -11.97 -17.53 10.14
CA LEU A 263 -12.06 -17.84 11.57
C LEU A 263 -13.47 -18.25 12.01
N PHE A 264 -14.51 -17.81 11.32
CA PHE A 264 -15.90 -18.26 11.51
C PHE A 264 -16.22 -19.58 10.80
N GLY A 265 -15.23 -20.25 10.21
CA GLY A 265 -15.38 -21.59 9.63
C GLY A 265 -15.89 -21.62 8.19
N GLN A 266 -15.84 -20.49 7.46
CA GLN A 266 -16.13 -20.49 6.03
C GLN A 266 -15.07 -21.26 5.25
N SER A 267 -15.49 -21.94 4.17
CA SER A 267 -14.56 -22.75 3.37
C SER A 267 -13.59 -21.87 2.56
N PRO A 268 -12.27 -22.12 2.63
CA PRO A 268 -11.27 -21.32 1.91
C PRO A 268 -11.52 -21.26 0.39
N SER A 269 -12.07 -22.32 -0.19
CA SER A 269 -12.42 -22.41 -1.60
C SER A 269 -13.52 -21.44 -2.02
N LEU A 270 -14.54 -21.24 -1.18
CA LEU A 270 -15.65 -20.33 -1.44
C LEU A 270 -15.19 -18.87 -1.31
N LEU A 271 -14.46 -18.59 -0.23
CA LEU A 271 -13.79 -17.30 -0.01
C LEU A 271 -12.90 -16.90 -1.19
N LYS A 272 -12.07 -17.82 -1.67
CA LYS A 272 -11.22 -17.58 -2.85
C LYS A 272 -12.06 -17.25 -4.08
N LYS A 273 -13.16 -17.97 -4.31
CA LYS A 273 -14.04 -17.72 -5.47
C LYS A 273 -14.68 -16.32 -5.41
N ASP A 274 -15.14 -15.90 -4.23
CA ASP A 274 -15.95 -14.68 -4.10
C ASP A 274 -15.11 -13.41 -3.87
N LEU A 275 -13.94 -13.53 -3.22
CA LEU A 275 -13.13 -12.38 -2.80
C LEU A 275 -11.88 -12.14 -3.67
N LEU A 276 -11.49 -13.08 -4.54
CA LEU A 276 -10.28 -12.94 -5.34
C LEU A 276 -10.30 -11.71 -6.26
N LEU A 277 -11.38 -11.53 -7.04
CA LEU A 277 -11.48 -10.39 -7.94
C LEU A 277 -11.57 -9.05 -7.19
N PRO A 278 -12.40 -8.89 -6.14
CA PRO A 278 -12.36 -7.71 -5.28
C PRO A 278 -10.98 -7.44 -4.69
N TYR A 279 -10.28 -8.46 -4.20
CA TYR A 279 -8.93 -8.32 -3.64
C TYR A 279 -7.95 -7.79 -4.69
N GLN A 280 -7.99 -8.34 -5.90
CA GLN A 280 -7.16 -7.92 -7.02
C GLN A 280 -7.40 -6.44 -7.39
N ILE A 281 -8.65 -6.01 -7.47
CA ILE A 281 -9.01 -4.61 -7.76
C ILE A 281 -8.48 -3.67 -6.66
N LEU A 282 -8.68 -4.04 -5.39
CA LEU A 282 -8.23 -3.23 -4.25
C LEU A 282 -6.71 -3.20 -4.12
N PHE A 283 -6.03 -4.28 -4.53
CA PHE A 283 -4.58 -4.33 -4.62
C PHE A 283 -4.08 -3.39 -5.73
N THR A 284 -4.71 -3.39 -6.91
CA THR A 284 -4.40 -2.42 -7.97
C THR A 284 -4.64 -0.98 -7.52
N LEU A 285 -5.74 -0.74 -6.80
CA LEU A 285 -6.01 0.57 -6.19
C LEU A 285 -4.87 0.99 -5.25
N ASN A 286 -4.41 0.09 -4.36
CA ASN A 286 -3.27 0.34 -3.48
C ASN A 286 -1.99 0.68 -4.27
N GLY A 287 -1.75 0.04 -5.42
CA GLY A 287 -0.61 0.31 -6.28
C GLY A 287 -0.51 1.77 -6.77
N PHE A 288 -1.63 2.49 -6.94
CA PHE A 288 -1.59 3.93 -7.27
C PHE A 288 -0.95 4.79 -6.17
N SER A 289 -0.88 4.29 -4.94
CA SER A 289 -0.20 4.99 -3.84
C SER A 289 1.29 5.20 -4.11
N LEU A 290 1.91 4.39 -4.98
CA LEU A 290 3.33 4.47 -5.34
C LEU A 290 3.71 5.78 -6.05
N ILE A 291 2.73 6.46 -6.66
CA ILE A 291 2.91 7.73 -7.37
C ILE A 291 2.73 8.93 -6.43
N LEU A 292 2.13 8.73 -5.25
CA LEU A 292 1.83 9.81 -4.32
C LEU A 292 3.07 10.45 -3.67
N PRO A 293 4.10 9.72 -3.17
CA PRO A 293 5.23 10.35 -2.51
C PRO A 293 5.95 11.36 -3.41
N PRO A 294 6.22 11.08 -4.70
CA PRO A 294 6.77 12.07 -5.62
C PRO A 294 5.88 13.32 -5.79
N LEU A 295 4.58 13.16 -5.97
CA LEU A 295 3.64 14.27 -6.13
C LEU A 295 3.58 15.16 -4.89
N PHE A 296 3.45 14.55 -3.71
CA PHE A 296 3.44 15.27 -2.44
C PHE A 296 4.74 16.00 -2.20
N TYR A 297 5.87 15.38 -2.53
CA TYR A 297 7.18 15.95 -2.30
C TYR A 297 7.47 17.12 -3.26
N ALA A 298 7.16 16.97 -4.54
CA ALA A 298 7.26 18.05 -5.54
C ALA A 298 6.36 19.24 -5.20
N TYR A 299 5.16 18.99 -4.66
CA TYR A 299 4.27 20.06 -4.21
C TYR A 299 4.73 20.71 -2.90
N SER A 300 5.33 19.95 -1.98
CA SER A 300 5.68 20.43 -0.62
C SER A 300 7.01 21.19 -0.56
N CYS A 301 8.01 20.82 -1.36
CA CYS A 301 9.36 21.37 -1.25
C CYS A 301 9.68 22.33 -2.41
N GLY A 302 9.73 23.64 -2.13
CA GLY A 302 10.01 24.67 -3.14
C GLY A 302 11.39 24.54 -3.78
N GLU A 303 12.41 24.21 -2.99
CA GLU A 303 13.79 24.04 -3.49
C GLU A 303 13.92 22.86 -4.45
N VAL A 304 13.24 21.74 -4.16
CA VAL A 304 13.21 20.57 -5.04
C VAL A 304 12.40 20.88 -6.30
N LYS A 305 11.28 21.59 -6.18
CA LYS A 305 10.52 22.08 -7.33
C LYS A 305 11.38 22.94 -8.26
N GLU A 306 12.23 23.82 -7.73
CA GLU A 306 13.15 24.63 -8.53
C GLU A 306 14.25 23.79 -9.18
N ARG A 307 14.81 22.78 -8.49
CA ARG A 307 15.78 21.85 -9.08
C ARG A 307 15.17 21.03 -10.23
N LEU A 308 13.93 20.55 -10.05
CA LEU A 308 13.19 19.83 -11.09
C LEU A 308 12.90 20.74 -12.30
N LYS A 309 12.44 21.97 -12.07
CA LYS A 309 12.25 22.96 -13.14
C LYS A 309 13.54 23.28 -13.88
N GLY A 310 14.66 23.42 -13.16
CA GLY A 310 15.98 23.66 -13.75
C GLY A 310 16.36 22.56 -14.74
N LEU A 311 16.13 21.30 -14.38
CA LEU A 311 16.32 20.14 -15.25
C LEU A 311 15.42 20.17 -16.49
N PHE A 312 14.10 20.37 -16.32
CA PHE A 312 13.18 20.44 -17.45
C PHE A 312 13.51 21.61 -18.40
N SER A 313 13.95 22.76 -17.86
CA SER A 313 14.37 23.93 -18.66
C SER A 313 15.70 23.72 -19.40
N LYS A 314 16.52 22.77 -18.95
CA LYS A 314 17.78 22.40 -19.60
C LYS A 314 17.54 21.34 -20.67
N CYS A 315 16.72 20.33 -20.36
CA CYS A 315 16.27 19.32 -21.31
C CYS A 315 15.49 19.94 -22.49
N ASN A 316 14.67 20.98 -22.27
CA ASN A 316 14.02 21.71 -23.36
C ASN A 316 14.97 22.54 -24.22
N ARG A 317 16.16 22.89 -23.71
CA ARG A 317 17.21 23.57 -24.51
C ARG A 317 18.00 22.55 -25.31
N ASP A 318 18.40 21.45 -24.67
CA ASP A 318 19.18 20.39 -25.30
C ASP A 318 18.34 19.55 -26.31
N ALA A 319 17.00 19.64 -26.27
CA ALA A 319 16.09 19.05 -27.26
C ALA A 319 15.70 20.01 -28.42
N CYS A 320 16.15 21.27 -28.35
CA CYS A 320 15.96 22.28 -29.40
C CYS A 320 17.28 22.67 -30.11
N GLU A 321 18.39 22.02 -29.76
CA GLU A 321 19.66 22.02 -30.51
C GLU A 321 19.79 20.72 -31.31
#